data_AF-A0A2E2CS43-F1
#
_entry.id   AF-A0A2E2CS43-F1
#
_cell.length_a   1.000
_cell.length_b   1.000
_cell.length_c   1.000
_cell.angle_alpha   90.00
_cell.angle_beta   90.00
_cell.angle_gamma   90.00
#
_symmetry.space_group_name_H-M   'P 1'
#
loop_
_entity.id
_entity.type
_entity.pdbx_description
1 polymer ?
#
loop_
_entity_poly.entity_id
_entity_poly.type
_entity_poly.pdbx_seq_one_letter_code
_entity_poly.pdbx_strand_id
1 'polypeptide(L)'
;MSLLLAIKEDKVKEYVATEKAALLNLHRLNNALLDCKDYMKPADPKYIGTAIEMCASTFGCDVPNELGLKIYKDILAKYPRCIIEQYTIELIKTYKYRRLPVPADFLAIYEPPYEHGMLFIENTYLKTKKFANIVQKCYKLNTKGV
;
A
#
# COMPACT_ATOMS: atom_id res chain seq x y z
N MET A 1 18.24 -26.51 -8.58
CA MET A 1 18.93 -27.74 -8.13
C MET A 1 18.16 -28.29 -6.94
N SER A 2 17.89 -29.61 -6.86
CA SER A 2 17.20 -30.21 -5.68
C SER A 2 18.21 -30.65 -4.62
N LEU A 3 17.82 -30.77 -3.35
CA LEU A 3 18.70 -31.23 -2.27
C LEU A 3 19.36 -32.59 -2.59
N LEU A 4 18.60 -33.52 -3.17
CA LEU A 4 19.09 -34.84 -3.57
C LEU A 4 20.16 -34.76 -4.67
N LEU A 5 20.01 -33.82 -5.62
CA LEU A 5 21.01 -33.59 -6.66
C LEU A 5 22.26 -32.92 -6.07
N ALA A 6 22.07 -31.96 -5.15
CA ALA A 6 23.18 -31.28 -4.47
C ALA A 6 24.02 -32.22 -3.60
N ILE A 7 23.40 -33.23 -2.96
CA ILE A 7 24.12 -34.28 -2.21
C ILE A 7 24.94 -35.15 -3.16
N LYS A 8 24.36 -35.56 -4.30
CA LYS A 8 25.06 -36.37 -5.31
C LYS A 8 26.26 -35.64 -5.93
N GLU A 9 26.19 -34.32 -6.04
CA GLU A 9 27.22 -33.47 -6.65
C GLU A 9 28.17 -32.80 -5.63
N ASP A 10 28.08 -33.11 -4.33
CA ASP A 10 28.82 -32.45 -3.24
C ASP A 10 28.67 -30.90 -3.20
N LYS A 11 27.53 -30.40 -3.66
CA LYS A 11 27.18 -28.96 -3.73
C LYS A 11 26.20 -28.52 -2.63
N VAL A 12 26.11 -29.28 -1.53
CA VAL A 12 25.15 -28.99 -0.46
C VAL A 12 25.33 -27.58 0.12
N LYS A 13 26.57 -27.10 0.24
CA LYS A 13 26.85 -25.72 0.73
C LYS A 13 26.31 -24.64 -0.20
N GLU A 14 26.46 -24.82 -1.52
CA GLU A 14 25.96 -23.89 -2.54
C GLU A 14 24.42 -23.88 -2.57
N TYR A 15 23.82 -25.06 -2.44
CA TYR A 15 22.38 -25.21 -2.33
C TYR A 15 21.83 -24.48 -1.09
N VAL A 16 22.42 -24.70 0.09
CA VAL A 16 22.02 -24.02 1.34
C VAL A 16 22.26 -22.50 1.27
N ALA A 17 23.35 -22.04 0.63
CA ALA A 17 23.61 -20.62 0.43
C ALA A 17 22.53 -19.95 -0.44
N THR A 18 22.08 -20.64 -1.49
CA THR A 18 20.99 -20.18 -2.37
C THR A 18 19.68 -20.02 -1.59
N GLU A 19 19.33 -20.99 -0.76
CA GLU A 19 18.12 -20.96 0.07
C GLU A 19 18.18 -19.87 1.15
N LYS A 20 19.36 -19.64 1.76
CA LYS A 20 19.59 -18.53 2.68
C LYS A 20 19.42 -17.17 1.99
N ALA A 21 19.92 -17.03 0.75
CA ALA A 21 19.72 -15.83 -0.04
C ALA A 21 18.24 -15.60 -0.40
N ALA A 22 17.51 -16.66 -0.75
CA ALA A 22 16.07 -16.59 -0.99
C ALA A 22 15.31 -16.12 0.27
N LEU A 23 15.66 -16.65 1.45
CA LEU A 23 15.06 -16.22 2.71
C LEU A 23 15.33 -14.74 3.01
N LEU A 24 16.55 -14.26 2.78
CA LEU A 24 16.89 -12.83 2.94
C LEU A 24 16.06 -11.92 2.03
N ASN A 25 15.88 -12.30 0.77
CA ASN A 25 15.06 -11.53 -0.17
C ASN A 25 13.58 -11.51 0.25
N LEU A 26 13.05 -12.62 0.78
CA LEU A 26 11.69 -12.64 1.33
C LEU A 26 11.53 -11.75 2.55
N HIS A 27 12.52 -11.69 3.44
CA HIS A 27 12.50 -10.77 4.58
C HIS A 27 12.52 -9.31 4.12
N ARG A 28 13.37 -8.97 3.13
CA ARG A 28 13.39 -7.62 2.54
C ARG A 28 12.03 -7.24 1.93
N LEU A 29 11.42 -8.16 1.18
CA LEU A 29 10.09 -7.95 0.61
C LEU A 29 9.02 -7.79 1.70
N ASN A 30 9.06 -8.60 2.75
CA ASN A 30 8.13 -8.46 3.87
C ASN A 30 8.25 -7.09 4.56
N ASN A 31 9.48 -6.61 4.79
CA ASN A 31 9.72 -5.29 5.37
C ASN A 31 9.20 -4.18 4.44
N ALA A 32 9.49 -4.25 3.15
CA ALA A 32 8.98 -3.29 2.17
C ALA A 32 7.44 -3.27 2.12
N LEU A 33 6.78 -4.43 2.23
CA LEU A 33 5.32 -4.52 2.28
C LEU A 33 4.74 -3.94 3.58
N LEU A 34 5.45 -4.06 4.71
CA LEU A 34 5.07 -3.40 5.97
C LEU A 34 5.22 -1.88 5.86
N ASP A 35 6.31 -1.39 5.26
CA ASP A 35 6.48 0.04 4.98
C ASP A 35 5.35 0.55 4.07
N CYS A 36 5.02 -0.17 3.00
CA CYS A 36 3.87 0.16 2.15
C CYS A 36 2.57 0.23 2.95
N LYS A 37 2.32 -0.72 3.87
CA LYS A 37 1.14 -0.69 4.73
C LYS A 37 1.09 0.59 5.58
N ASP A 38 2.23 1.07 6.06
CA ASP A 38 2.30 2.32 6.82
C ASP A 38 1.96 3.55 5.97
N TYR A 39 2.40 3.59 4.70
CA TYR A 39 1.99 4.63 3.75
C TYR A 39 0.51 4.55 3.37
N MET A 40 -0.09 3.36 3.45
CA MET A 40 -1.50 3.12 3.14
C MET A 40 -2.45 3.41 4.31
N LYS A 41 -1.95 3.91 5.44
CA LYS A 41 -2.79 4.30 6.59
C LYS A 41 -3.77 5.41 6.22
N PRO A 42 -5.02 5.35 6.72
CA PRO A 42 -6.02 6.42 6.62
C PRO A 42 -5.46 7.83 6.85
N ALA A 43 -5.86 8.78 5.99
CA ALA A 43 -5.51 10.18 6.15
C ALA A 43 -6.18 10.79 7.39
N ASP A 44 -5.52 11.78 8.00
CA ASP A 44 -6.13 12.58 9.07
C ASP A 44 -7.34 13.36 8.53
N PRO A 45 -8.53 13.27 9.16
CA PRO A 45 -9.71 14.06 8.81
C PRO A 45 -9.45 15.57 8.72
N LYS A 46 -8.48 16.10 9.49
CA LYS A 46 -8.07 17.51 9.39
C LYS A 46 -7.43 17.80 8.03
N TYR A 47 -6.54 16.92 7.57
CA TYR A 47 -5.89 17.06 6.26
C TYR A 47 -6.91 17.02 5.12
N ILE A 48 -7.90 16.13 5.21
CA ILE A 48 -9.00 16.06 4.23
C ILE A 48 -9.79 17.38 4.19
N GLY A 49 -10.06 17.98 5.36
CA GLY A 49 -10.70 19.30 5.43
C GLY A 49 -9.90 20.38 4.69
N THR A 50 -8.60 20.47 4.97
CA THR A 50 -7.69 21.41 4.30
C THR A 50 -7.65 21.20 2.78
N ALA A 51 -7.65 19.95 2.31
CA ALA A 51 -7.68 19.64 0.88
C ALA A 51 -8.98 20.14 0.21
N ILE A 52 -10.12 19.98 0.88
CA ILE A 52 -11.43 20.45 0.38
C ILE A 52 -11.47 21.98 0.36
N GLU A 53 -10.98 22.65 1.41
CA GLU A 53 -10.87 24.10 1.48
C GLU A 53 -9.97 24.66 0.37
N MET A 54 -8.86 23.99 0.09
CA MET A 54 -7.96 24.35 -1.00
C MET A 54 -8.67 24.26 -2.35
N CYS A 55 -9.34 23.15 -2.64
CA CYS A 55 -10.15 22.99 -3.85
C CYS A 55 -11.23 24.07 -3.95
N ALA A 56 -11.97 24.34 -2.88
CA ALA A 56 -13.03 25.33 -2.85
C ALA A 56 -12.49 26.74 -3.16
N SER A 57 -11.37 27.11 -2.53
CA SER A 57 -10.68 28.37 -2.76
C SER A 57 -10.15 28.50 -4.20
N THR A 58 -9.54 27.44 -4.73
CA THR A 58 -9.00 27.44 -6.11
C THR A 58 -10.12 27.53 -7.15
N PHE A 59 -11.24 26.85 -6.92
CA PHE A 59 -12.40 26.91 -7.82
C PHE A 59 -13.28 28.12 -7.57
N GLY A 60 -13.02 28.94 -6.54
CA GLY A 60 -13.82 30.11 -6.20
C GLY A 60 -15.27 29.76 -5.84
N CYS A 61 -15.49 28.65 -5.13
CA CYS A 61 -16.78 28.21 -4.64
C CYS A 61 -16.79 28.09 -3.12
N ASP A 62 -17.99 27.98 -2.54
CA ASP A 62 -18.14 27.92 -1.08
C ASP A 62 -17.67 26.57 -0.54
N VAL A 63 -17.01 26.63 0.63
CA VAL A 63 -16.70 25.42 1.41
C VAL A 63 -18.02 24.81 1.89
N PRO A 64 -18.17 23.47 1.86
CA PRO A 64 -19.37 22.83 2.38
C PRO A 64 -19.62 23.21 3.84
N ASN A 65 -20.89 23.31 4.22
CA ASN A 65 -21.26 23.48 5.63
C ASN A 65 -20.75 22.30 6.49
N GLU A 66 -20.81 22.43 7.81
CA GLU A 66 -20.24 21.42 8.73
C GLU A 66 -20.72 19.99 8.44
N LEU A 67 -22.01 19.82 8.12
CA LEU A 67 -22.58 18.52 7.79
C LEU A 67 -22.02 17.98 6.47
N GLY A 68 -21.95 18.80 5.43
CA GLY A 68 -21.37 18.43 4.14
C GLY A 68 -19.89 18.07 4.28
N LEU A 69 -19.12 18.90 4.99
CA LEU A 69 -17.70 18.67 5.25
C LEU A 69 -17.46 17.37 6.03
N LYS A 70 -18.34 17.07 7.00
CA LYS A 70 -18.31 15.78 7.71
C LYS A 70 -18.52 14.61 6.75
N ILE A 71 -19.52 14.66 5.88
CA ILE A 71 -19.77 13.59 4.89
C ILE A 71 -18.57 13.38 3.97
N TYR A 72 -17.96 14.46 3.46
CA TYR A 72 -16.74 14.35 2.67
C TYR A 72 -15.61 13.68 3.46
N LYS A 73 -15.38 14.08 4.71
CA LYS A 73 -14.37 13.46 5.58
C LYS A 73 -14.65 11.98 5.79
N ASP A 74 -15.89 11.61 6.08
CA ASP A 74 -16.28 10.21 6.32
C ASP A 74 -16.06 9.34 5.07
N ILE A 75 -16.37 9.85 3.86
CA ILE A 75 -16.14 9.14 2.59
C ILE A 75 -14.64 8.98 2.31
N LEU A 76 -13.86 10.05 2.53
CA LEU A 76 -12.45 10.11 2.16
C LEU A 76 -11.50 9.55 3.24
N ALA A 77 -11.97 9.35 4.47
CA ALA A 77 -11.14 8.94 5.60
C ALA A 77 -10.43 7.60 5.39
N LYS A 78 -10.99 6.68 4.59
CA LYS A 78 -10.36 5.37 4.36
C LYS A 78 -9.09 5.44 3.51
N TYR A 79 -8.91 6.49 2.73
CA TYR A 79 -7.78 6.60 1.80
C TYR A 79 -6.55 7.19 2.50
N PRO A 80 -5.35 6.76 2.09
CA PRO A 80 -4.11 7.35 2.57
C PRO A 80 -3.93 8.77 2.07
N ARG A 81 -3.16 9.54 2.84
CA ARG A 81 -2.85 10.95 2.56
C ARG A 81 -2.31 11.15 1.15
N CYS A 82 -1.42 10.28 0.68
CA CYS A 82 -0.83 10.39 -0.66
C CYS A 82 -1.86 10.31 -1.79
N ILE A 83 -2.94 9.53 -1.62
CA ILE A 83 -4.04 9.46 -2.61
C ILE A 83 -4.85 10.75 -2.58
N ILE A 84 -5.17 11.26 -1.39
CA ILE A 84 -5.91 12.53 -1.24
C ILE A 84 -5.10 13.69 -1.83
N GLU A 85 -3.79 13.73 -1.59
CA GLU A 85 -2.88 14.74 -2.12
C GLU A 85 -2.83 14.70 -3.64
N GLN A 86 -2.58 13.52 -4.22
CA GLN A 86 -2.54 13.34 -5.67
C GLN A 86 -3.86 13.73 -6.32
N TYR A 87 -4.99 13.35 -5.71
CA TYR A 87 -6.30 13.73 -6.21
C TYR A 87 -6.55 15.23 -6.18
N THR A 88 -6.19 15.88 -5.07
CA THR A 88 -6.34 17.34 -4.91
C THR A 88 -5.56 18.07 -6.00
N ILE A 89 -4.33 17.64 -6.28
CA ILE A 89 -3.49 18.20 -7.34
C ILE A 89 -4.13 17.99 -8.72
N GLU A 90 -4.59 16.78 -9.02
CA GLU A 90 -5.18 16.48 -10.34
C GLU A 90 -6.52 17.21 -10.56
N LEU A 91 -7.35 17.33 -9.53
CA LEU A 91 -8.56 18.15 -9.56
C LEU A 91 -8.25 19.60 -9.89
N ILE A 92 -7.30 20.21 -9.18
CA ILE A 92 -6.94 21.61 -9.39
C ILE A 92 -6.48 21.84 -10.83
N LYS A 93 -5.76 20.88 -11.43
CA LYS A 93 -5.28 20.98 -12.82
C LYS A 93 -6.38 20.78 -13.87
N THR A 94 -7.34 19.90 -13.61
CA THR A 94 -8.20 19.34 -14.68
C THR A 94 -9.68 19.69 -14.53
N TYR A 95 -10.14 20.03 -13.33
CA TYR A 95 -11.54 20.28 -13.07
C TYR A 95 -11.97 21.65 -13.62
N LYS A 96 -12.97 21.62 -14.51
CA LYS A 96 -13.40 22.80 -15.28
C LYS A 96 -14.55 23.58 -14.64
N TYR A 97 -15.15 23.06 -13.58
CA TYR A 97 -16.36 23.62 -13.02
C TYR A 97 -16.07 24.42 -11.75
N ARG A 98 -16.81 25.53 -11.58
CA ARG A 98 -16.75 26.41 -10.41
C ARG A 98 -17.54 25.83 -9.21
N ARG A 99 -17.27 24.56 -8.87
CA ARG A 99 -17.88 23.83 -7.76
C ARG A 99 -16.92 22.77 -7.25
N LEU A 100 -17.18 22.22 -6.08
CA LEU A 100 -16.47 21.01 -5.66
C LEU A 100 -16.92 19.80 -6.48
N PRO A 101 -16.01 18.87 -6.79
CA PRO A 101 -16.35 17.60 -7.38
C PRO A 101 -17.23 16.79 -6.44
N VAL A 102 -18.11 15.98 -7.03
CA VAL A 102 -18.95 15.07 -6.25
C VAL A 102 -18.07 13.93 -5.75
N PRO A 103 -18.20 13.47 -4.49
CA PRO A 103 -17.40 12.35 -3.99
C PRO A 103 -17.47 11.12 -4.90
N ALA A 104 -18.60 10.87 -5.56
CA ALA A 104 -18.75 9.77 -6.51
C ALA A 104 -17.72 9.81 -7.65
N ASP A 105 -17.35 11.00 -8.14
CA ASP A 105 -16.34 11.17 -9.20
C ASP A 105 -14.95 10.75 -8.71
N PHE A 106 -14.66 11.02 -7.43
CA PHE A 106 -13.44 10.54 -6.78
C PHE A 106 -13.43 9.02 -6.66
N LEU A 107 -14.52 8.45 -6.12
CA LEU A 107 -14.65 7.00 -5.91
C LEU A 107 -14.49 6.24 -7.23
N ALA A 108 -15.08 6.72 -8.32
CA ALA A 108 -15.00 6.06 -9.63
C ALA A 108 -13.56 5.91 -10.14
N ILE A 109 -12.66 6.84 -9.80
CA ILE A 109 -11.28 6.85 -10.28
C ILE A 109 -10.35 6.13 -9.31
N TYR A 110 -10.49 6.40 -8.00
CA TYR A 110 -9.50 5.99 -7.00
C TYR A 110 -9.88 4.76 -6.19
N GLU A 111 -11.16 4.39 -6.13
CA GLU A 111 -11.57 3.17 -5.41
C GLU A 111 -10.98 1.89 -6.04
N PRO A 112 -11.10 1.65 -7.38
CA PRO A 112 -10.59 0.41 -7.96
C PRO A 112 -9.07 0.19 -7.77
N PRO A 113 -8.19 1.17 -8.05
CA PRO A 113 -6.76 0.97 -7.84
C PRO A 113 -6.39 0.88 -6.35
N TYR A 114 -7.12 1.57 -5.46
CA TYR A 114 -6.91 1.46 -4.01
C TYR A 114 -7.23 0.05 -3.51
N GLU A 115 -8.41 -0.49 -3.83
CA GLU A 115 -8.81 -1.84 -3.44
C GLU A 115 -7.84 -2.90 -3.99
N HIS A 116 -7.49 -2.78 -5.27
CA HIS A 116 -6.54 -3.69 -5.90
C HIS A 116 -5.15 -3.62 -5.25
N GLY A 117 -4.66 -2.41 -4.93
CA GLY A 117 -3.39 -2.20 -4.24
C GLY A 117 -3.37 -2.81 -2.84
N MET A 118 -4.44 -2.61 -2.07
CA MET A 118 -4.58 -3.18 -0.72
C MET A 118 -4.59 -4.71 -0.76
N LEU A 119 -5.37 -5.30 -1.68
CA LEU A 119 -5.42 -6.75 -1.88
C LEU A 119 -4.08 -7.31 -2.32
N PHE A 120 -3.34 -6.60 -3.19
CA PHE A 120 -2.01 -7.02 -3.61
C PHE A 120 -1.04 -7.06 -2.44
N ILE A 121 -1.00 -6.01 -1.60
CA ILE A 121 -0.12 -5.94 -0.44
C ILE A 121 -0.40 -7.09 0.53
N GLU A 122 -1.68 -7.30 0.88
CA GLU A 122 -2.09 -8.34 1.83
C GLU A 122 -1.78 -9.75 1.30
N ASN A 123 -2.18 -10.05 0.07
CA ASN A 123 -1.95 -11.37 -0.53
C ASN A 123 -0.47 -11.68 -0.71
N THR A 124 0.33 -10.68 -1.13
CA THR A 124 1.76 -10.86 -1.30
C THR A 124 2.41 -11.13 0.05
N TYR A 125 2.09 -10.34 1.08
CA TYR A 125 2.61 -10.54 2.44
C TYR A 125 2.28 -11.93 3.00
N LEU A 126 1.05 -12.41 2.85
CA LEU A 126 0.64 -13.73 3.33
C LEU A 126 1.39 -14.86 2.60
N LYS A 127 1.53 -14.75 1.27
CA LYS A 127 2.22 -15.76 0.44
C LYS A 127 3.71 -15.81 0.76
N THR A 128 4.38 -14.66 0.83
CA THR A 128 5.81 -14.57 1.13
C THR A 128 6.13 -15.05 2.54
N LYS A 129 5.29 -14.71 3.52
CA LYS A 129 5.39 -15.22 4.90
C LYS A 129 5.23 -16.74 4.95
N LYS A 130 4.24 -17.31 4.25
CA LYS A 130 4.05 -18.75 4.17
C LYS A 130 5.25 -19.46 3.55
N PHE A 131 5.78 -18.93 2.44
CA PHE A 131 6.95 -19.48 1.77
C PHE A 131 8.21 -19.41 2.64
N ALA A 132 8.46 -18.28 3.30
CA ALA A 132 9.57 -18.13 4.25
C ALA A 132 9.50 -19.17 5.39
N ASN A 133 8.32 -19.41 5.95
CA ASN A 133 8.11 -20.44 6.97
C ASN A 133 8.40 -21.86 6.46
N ILE A 134 8.06 -22.17 5.20
CA ILE A 134 8.37 -23.46 4.57
C ILE A 134 9.89 -23.63 4.43
N VAL A 135 10.58 -22.63 3.88
CA VAL A 135 12.05 -22.63 3.73
C VAL A 135 12.73 -22.84 5.09
N GLN A 136 12.34 -22.09 6.12
CA GLN A 136 12.89 -22.23 7.46
C GLN A 136 12.68 -23.64 8.04
N LYS A 137 11.48 -24.22 7.90
CA LYS A 137 11.17 -25.57 8.39
C LYS A 137 11.95 -26.66 7.65
N CYS A 138 11.97 -26.61 6.32
CA CYS A 138 12.63 -27.63 5.50
C CYS A 138 14.15 -27.66 5.73
N TYR A 139 14.77 -26.49 5.92
CA TYR A 139 16.22 -26.38 6.03
C TYR A 139 16.74 -26.17 7.46
N LYS A 140 15.86 -26.19 8.47
CA LYS A 140 16.20 -25.95 9.89
C LYS A 140 17.04 -24.67 10.09
N LEU A 141 16.79 -23.65 9.26
CA LEU A 141 17.53 -22.40 9.32
C LEU A 141 17.11 -21.63 10.57
N ASN A 142 18.06 -21.36 11.47
CA ASN A 142 17.82 -20.59 12.68
C ASN A 142 17.94 -19.10 12.36
N THR A 143 16.86 -18.34 12.52
CA THR A 143 16.82 -16.89 12.23
C THR A 143 17.29 -16.01 13.37
N LYS A 144 17.83 -16.58 14.46
CA LYS A 144 18.52 -15.79 15.49
C LYS A 144 19.81 -15.20 14.91
N GLY A 145 19.72 -14.03 14.28
CA GLY A 145 20.87 -13.32 13.70
C GLY A 145 20.60 -12.55 12.39
N VAL A 146 19.34 -12.39 11.98
CA VAL A 146 18.93 -11.40 10.97
C VAL A 146 18.03 -10.37 11.64
#